data_AF-A0A560W874-F1
#
_entry.id   AF-A0A560W874-F1
#
_cell.length_a   1.000
_cell.length_b   1.000
_cell.length_c   1.000
_cell.angle_alpha   90.00
_cell.angle_beta   90.00
_cell.angle_gamma   90.00
#
_symmetry.space_group_name_H-M   'P 1'
#
loop_
_entity.id
_entity.type
_entity.pdbx_description
1 polymer ?
#
loop_
_entity_poly.entity_id
_entity_poly.type
_entity_poly.pdbx_seq_one_letter_code
_entity_poly.pdbx_strand_id
1 'polypeptide(L)'
;MRVHRDPEQLRAVGAAGGRLGRCAGEAADELLDALPIVGDHASQRAVDDAVDSLVAALRAIEVDALEVSFALGSLAEEQSPGTQHSTGAQPGAASTSAGQARQ
;
A
#
# COMPACT_ATOMS: atom_id res chain seq x y z
N MET A 1 17.60 2.03 21.02
CA MET A 1 16.53 3.04 20.85
C MET A 1 15.46 2.41 19.97
N ARG A 2 14.34 1.94 20.53
CA ARG A 2 13.23 1.42 19.71
C ARG A 2 12.38 2.61 19.28
N VAL A 3 12.44 2.96 18.00
CA VAL A 3 11.52 3.94 17.41
C VAL A 3 10.14 3.30 17.39
N HIS A 4 9.30 3.64 18.35
CA HIS A 4 7.89 3.27 18.30
C HIS A 4 7.25 4.17 17.24
N ARG A 5 7.00 3.62 16.05
CA ARG A 5 6.29 4.36 15.00
C ARG A 5 4.82 4.39 15.39
N ASP A 6 4.24 5.58 15.41
CA ASP A 6 2.82 5.74 15.62
C ASP A 6 2.06 5.17 14.39
N PRO A 7 1.21 4.14 14.55
CA PRO A 7 0.43 3.58 13.46
C PRO A 7 -0.44 4.63 12.75
N GLU A 8 -0.93 5.65 13.46
CA GLU A 8 -1.71 6.73 12.84
C GLU A 8 -0.84 7.56 11.90
N GLN A 9 0.40 7.85 12.29
CA GLN A 9 1.35 8.56 11.44
C GLN A 9 1.67 7.76 10.17
N LEU A 10 1.83 6.44 10.29
CA LEU A 10 2.04 5.55 9.14
C LEU A 10 0.84 5.57 8.18
N ARG A 11 -0.39 5.48 8.71
CA ARG A 11 -1.62 5.61 7.90
C ARG A 11 -1.70 6.97 7.22
N ALA A 12 -1.36 8.05 7.91
CA ALA A 12 -1.38 9.39 7.37
C ALA A 12 -0.40 9.57 6.19
N VAL A 13 0.83 9.07 6.34
CA VAL A 13 1.83 9.08 5.26
C VAL A 13 1.40 8.18 4.10
N GLY A 14 0.88 6.99 4.38
CA GLY A 14 0.34 6.10 3.35
C GLY A 14 -0.79 6.77 2.55
N ALA A 15 -1.75 7.39 3.24
CA ALA A 15 -2.83 8.13 2.60
C ALA A 15 -2.34 9.32 1.76
N ALA A 16 -1.28 10.01 2.20
CA ALA A 16 -0.64 11.06 1.41
C ALA A 16 0.02 10.51 0.14
N GLY A 17 0.73 9.37 0.24
CA GLY A 17 1.27 8.64 -0.91
C GLY A 17 0.17 8.24 -1.90
N GLY A 18 -0.93 7.66 -1.42
CA GLY A 18 -2.05 7.30 -2.29
C GLY A 18 -2.71 8.49 -2.99
N ARG A 19 -2.75 9.68 -2.36
CA ARG A 19 -3.20 10.91 -3.03
C ARG A 19 -2.22 11.39 -4.09
N LEU A 20 -0.93 11.36 -3.79
CA LEU A 20 0.12 11.73 -4.74
C LEU A 20 0.05 10.84 -5.98
N GLY A 21 -0.08 9.52 -5.79
CA GLY A 21 -0.14 8.58 -6.90
C GLY A 21 -1.33 8.85 -7.83
N ARG A 22 -2.53 9.06 -7.26
CA ARG A 22 -3.71 9.44 -8.07
C ARG A 22 -3.52 10.75 -8.82
N CYS A 23 -2.98 11.77 -8.14
CA CYS A 23 -2.74 13.06 -8.76
C CYS A 23 -1.74 12.96 -9.92
N ALA A 24 -0.73 12.09 -9.80
CA ALA A 24 0.22 11.82 -10.88
C ALA A 24 -0.43 11.08 -12.05
N GLY A 25 -1.29 10.08 -11.79
CA GLY A 25 -2.05 9.38 -12.82
C GLY A 25 -3.00 10.32 -13.58
N GLU A 26 -3.77 11.15 -12.86
CA GLU A 26 -4.67 12.16 -13.44
C GLU A 26 -3.91 13.17 -14.31
N ALA A 27 -2.76 13.65 -13.85
CA ALA A 27 -1.92 14.56 -14.63
C ALA A 27 -1.36 13.90 -15.90
N ALA A 28 -1.03 12.60 -15.84
CA ALA A 28 -0.57 11.86 -17.01
C ALA A 28 -1.67 11.73 -18.07
N ASP A 29 -2.91 11.46 -17.66
CA ASP A 29 -4.07 11.42 -18.54
C ASP A 29 -4.36 12.80 -19.17
N GLU A 30 -4.36 13.86 -18.35
CA GLU A 30 -4.60 15.22 -18.83
C GLU A 30 -3.56 15.67 -19.87
N LEU A 31 -2.29 15.31 -19.69
CA LEU A 31 -1.22 15.61 -20.66
C LEU A 31 -1.44 14.92 -22.01
N LEU A 32 -1.89 13.67 -22.02
CA LEU A 32 -2.17 12.94 -23.25
C LEU A 32 -3.39 13.51 -23.98
N ASP A 33 -4.42 13.93 -23.23
CA ASP A 33 -5.62 14.56 -23.79
C ASP A 33 -5.35 15.98 -24.35
N ALA A 34 -4.35 16.68 -23.82
CA ALA A 34 -4.01 18.05 -24.18
C ALA A 34 -2.92 18.18 -25.27
N LEU A 35 -2.49 17.07 -25.90
CA LEU A 35 -1.41 17.07 -26.89
C LEU A 35 -1.69 18.03 -28.07
N PRO A 36 -0.86 19.07 -28.27
CA PRO A 36 -1.07 20.02 -29.35
C PRO A 36 -0.58 19.47 -30.70
N ILE A 37 -1.27 19.85 -31.77
CA ILE A 37 -0.74 19.69 -33.14
C ILE A 37 0.15 20.91 -33.45
N VAL A 38 1.42 20.63 -33.70
CA VAL A 38 2.44 21.59 -34.13
C VAL A 38 2.61 21.50 -35.66
N GLY A 39 2.82 22.64 -36.31
CA GLY A 39 2.73 22.78 -37.76
C GLY A 39 3.80 22.05 -38.59
N ASP A 40 4.89 21.56 -37.97
CA ASP A 40 5.93 20.80 -38.65
C ASP A 40 6.25 19.48 -37.92
N HIS A 41 6.66 18.47 -38.70
CA HIS A 41 6.88 17.12 -38.19
C HIS A 41 8.05 17.01 -37.20
N ALA A 42 9.08 17.84 -37.34
CA ALA A 42 10.24 17.76 -36.45
C ALA A 42 9.89 18.30 -35.06
N SER A 43 9.18 19.43 -35.01
CA SER A 43 8.66 20.00 -33.77
C SER A 43 7.59 19.12 -33.14
N GLN A 44 6.67 18.55 -33.93
CA GLN A 44 5.67 17.60 -33.43
C GLN A 44 6.35 16.43 -32.72
N ARG A 45 7.31 15.79 -33.38
CA ARG A 45 8.03 14.65 -32.81
C ARG A 45 8.76 15.00 -31.50
N ALA A 46 9.36 16.18 -31.43
CA ALA A 46 10.03 16.63 -30.22
C ALA A 46 9.05 16.87 -29.06
N VAL A 47 7.86 17.39 -29.35
CA VAL A 47 6.78 17.56 -28.35
C VAL A 47 6.25 16.21 -27.90
N ASP A 48 5.97 15.30 -28.83
CA ASP A 48 5.49 13.95 -28.54
C ASP A 48 6.51 13.20 -27.66
N ASP A 49 7.78 13.16 -28.05
CA ASP A 49 8.85 12.50 -27.29
C ASP A 49 8.98 13.07 -25.86
N ALA A 50 8.82 14.40 -25.70
CA ALA A 50 8.89 15.06 -24.40
C ALA A 50 7.67 14.76 -23.52
N VAL A 51 6.46 14.77 -24.09
CA VAL A 51 5.22 14.45 -23.38
C VAL A 51 5.22 12.97 -22.98
N ASP A 52 5.61 12.06 -23.87
CA ASP A 52 5.75 10.63 -23.56
C ASP A 52 6.72 10.39 -22.41
N SER A 53 7.86 11.09 -22.40
CA SER A 53 8.82 11.00 -21.30
C SER A 53 8.24 11.50 -19.97
N LEU A 54 7.46 12.57 -19.98
CA LEU A 54 6.82 13.11 -18.77
C LEU A 54 5.72 12.18 -18.26
N VAL A 55 4.87 11.67 -19.17
CA VAL A 55 3.81 10.70 -18.87
C VAL A 55 4.42 9.45 -18.24
N ALA A 56 5.51 8.92 -18.82
CA ALA A 56 6.20 7.76 -18.26
C ALA A 56 6.71 8.02 -16.84
N ALA A 57 7.27 9.20 -16.57
CA ALA A 57 7.72 9.58 -15.23
C ALA A 57 6.55 9.72 -14.23
N LEU A 58 5.43 10.30 -14.64
CA LEU A 58 4.23 10.42 -13.81
C LEU A 58 3.62 9.04 -13.47
N ARG A 59 3.60 8.11 -14.44
CA ARG A 59 3.15 6.73 -14.21
C ARG A 59 4.08 5.97 -13.27
N ALA A 60 5.38 6.19 -13.36
CA ALA A 60 6.32 5.62 -12.40
C ALA A 60 6.04 6.15 -10.97
N ILE A 61 5.82 7.46 -10.83
CA ILE A 61 5.45 8.07 -9.54
C ILE A 61 4.12 7.51 -9.03
N GLU A 62 3.13 7.33 -9.89
CA GLU A 62 1.85 6.71 -9.54
C GLU A 62 2.04 5.33 -8.91
N VAL A 63 2.79 4.46 -9.59
CA VAL A 63 3.09 3.10 -9.10
C VAL A 63 3.84 3.14 -7.77
N ASP A 64 4.95 3.87 -7.72
CA ASP A 64 5.80 3.95 -6.51
C ASP A 64 5.01 4.50 -5.31
N ALA A 65 4.17 5.52 -5.52
CA ALA A 65 3.38 6.13 -4.47
C ALA A 65 2.26 5.21 -3.96
N LEU A 66 1.65 4.41 -4.84
CA LEU A 66 0.67 3.39 -4.46
C LEU A 66 1.32 2.22 -3.72
N GLU A 67 2.51 1.79 -4.14
CA GLU A 67 3.30 0.75 -3.44
C GLU A 67 3.68 1.21 -2.02
N VAL A 68 4.17 2.45 -1.88
CA VAL A 68 4.47 3.04 -0.56
C VAL A 68 3.21 3.16 0.27
N SER A 69 2.09 3.60 -0.31
CA SER A 69 0.80 3.68 0.38
C SER A 69 0.38 2.31 0.93
N PHE A 70 0.50 1.27 0.11
CA PHE A 70 0.18 -0.11 0.49
C PHE A 70 1.10 -0.63 1.60
N ALA A 71 2.42 -0.49 1.43
CA ALA A 71 3.40 -0.95 2.41
C ALA A 71 3.21 -0.29 3.77
N LEU A 72 2.99 1.03 3.81
CA LEU A 72 2.77 1.76 5.05
C LEU A 72 1.42 1.42 5.70
N GLY A 73 0.38 1.17 4.90
CA GLY A 73 -0.90 0.66 5.39
C GLY A 73 -0.75 -0.71 6.06
N SER A 74 -0.06 -1.66 5.41
CA SER A 74 0.21 -2.99 5.97
C SER A 74 0.98 -2.91 7.28
N LEU A 75 2.05 -2.09 7.32
CA LEU A 75 2.86 -1.91 8.53
C LEU A 75 2.08 -1.27 9.68
N ALA A 76 1.12 -0.39 9.40
CA ALA A 76 0.28 0.21 10.43
C ALA A 76 -0.70 -0.82 11.03
N GLU A 77 -1.24 -1.72 10.23
CA GLU A 77 -2.13 -2.79 10.69
C GLU A 77 -1.38 -3.82 11.55
N GLU A 78 -0.15 -4.18 11.19
CA GLU A 78 0.71 -5.06 12.00
C GLU A 78 1.06 -4.47 13.38
N GLN A 79 1.04 -3.14 13.51
CA GLN A 79 1.37 -2.43 14.73
C GLN A 79 0.16 -2.09 15.60
N SER A 80 -1.07 -2.26 15.12
CA SER A 80 -2.28 -2.11 15.92
C SER A 80 -2.42 -3.30 16.90
N PRO A 81 -2.32 -3.10 18.23
CA PRO A 81 -2.49 -4.19 19.17
C PRO A 81 -3.98 -4.55 19.34
N GLY A 82 -4.38 -5.73 18.85
CA GLY A 82 -5.66 -6.40 19.17
C GLY A 82 -6.40 -6.86 17.90
N THR A 83 -6.41 -8.14 17.56
CA THR A 83 -7.28 -9.13 18.21
C THR A 83 -6.85 -10.55 17.79
N GLN A 84 -6.02 -11.27 18.56
CA GLN A 84 -6.01 -12.75 18.57
C GLN A 84 -5.60 -13.32 19.96
N HIS A 85 -6.64 -13.80 20.65
CA HIS A 85 -6.68 -14.95 21.59
C HIS A 85 -5.92 -14.90 22.93
N SER A 86 -6.53 -14.24 23.91
CA SER A 86 -6.58 -14.81 25.27
C SER A 86 -7.72 -15.84 25.34
N THR A 87 -7.48 -17.05 24.84
CA THR A 87 -8.18 -18.25 25.35
C THR A 87 -7.26 -18.84 26.39
N GLY A 88 -7.45 -18.40 27.62
CA GLY A 88 -6.76 -18.95 28.78
C GLY A 88 -7.18 -20.39 29.07
N ALA A 89 -6.25 -21.09 29.72
CA ALA A 89 -6.43 -22.26 30.58
C ALA A 89 -6.64 -23.62 29.90
N GLN A 90 -5.52 -24.23 29.54
CA GLN A 90 -5.32 -25.68 29.67
C GLN A 90 -4.97 -26.01 31.14
N PRO A 91 -5.55 -27.07 31.72
CA PRO A 91 -4.74 -28.05 32.46
C PRO A 91 -5.08 -29.44 31.91
N GLY A 92 -4.11 -30.28 31.55
CA GLY A 92 -3.20 -30.92 32.49
C GLY A 92 -3.69 -32.36 32.70
N ALA A 93 -2.86 -33.32 32.29
CA ALA A 93 -3.17 -34.73 32.08
C ALA A 93 -3.60 -35.51 33.35
N ALA A 94 -4.42 -36.56 33.13
CA ALA A 94 -4.42 -37.77 33.95
C ALA A 94 -4.96 -38.95 33.14
N SER A 95 -4.04 -39.73 32.56
CA SER A 95 -4.28 -41.15 32.26
C SER A 95 -4.33 -41.95 33.56
N THR A 96 -5.03 -43.10 33.49
CA THR A 96 -5.02 -44.28 34.41
C THR A 96 -5.97 -44.27 35.61
N SER A 97 -7.02 -45.10 35.55
CA SER A 97 -7.18 -46.24 36.47
C SER A 97 -8.30 -47.18 36.02
N ALA A 98 -7.98 -48.48 35.98
CA ALA A 98 -8.91 -49.59 35.83
C ALA A 98 -9.87 -49.72 37.04
N GLY A 99 -11.05 -50.29 36.79
CA GLY A 99 -11.76 -51.14 37.76
C GLY A 99 -13.01 -50.55 38.44
N GLN A 100 -14.09 -51.34 38.36
CA GLN A 100 -15.08 -51.61 39.44
C GLN A 100 -16.51 -51.02 39.33
N ALA A 101 -17.39 -51.86 38.74
CA ALA A 101 -18.64 -52.40 39.30
C ALA A 101 -20.00 -51.65 39.25
N ARG A 102 -21.03 -52.49 38.96
CA ARG A 102 -22.50 -52.40 39.20
C ARG A 102 -23.28 -51.57 38.16
N GLN A 103 -24.39 -52.02 37.57
CA GLN A 103 -25.38 -53.09 37.87
C GLN A 103 -25.78 -53.83 36.58
#